data_AF-A0A382BJ61-F1
#
_entry.id   AF-A0A382BJ61-F1
#
_cell.length_a   1.000
_cell.length_b   1.000
_cell.length_c   1.000
_cell.angle_alpha   90.00
_cell.angle_beta   90.00
_cell.angle_gamma   90.00
#
_symmetry.space_group_name_H-M   'P 1'
#
loop_
_entity.id
_entity.type
_entity.pdbx_description
1 polymer ?
#
loop_
_entity_poly.entity_id
_entity_poly.type
_entity_poly.pdbx_seq_one_letter_code
_entity_poly.pdbx_strand_id
1 'polypeptide(L)'
;MAEAMELNLSLNKPGNQPLENPITAPLDQGESEKESKVPKQYTNKAYYQDDTLGSDVLKQKYLAPWEQHPYELWTRQAIALASVEKTKTMRKKWEKKFFSILEDFKFVPGGRIMHGAGREDITTTLNNCYVVAVNDDSIKAIYDTIINEALTYKYGGGCGHDLSVLRPAGKAINGTGGESCGPTGFMNLFSENTNTIAQHGRRGANMQTLRVDHPDIEKFISIKTGDIDMVKYSNISVLLTDDFMEAVKDESDFDLTYKGEVYKTIKAADLWNDIIFHAHTSAEPGLLFWDTMKDYHNAEYCSPLVSTNPCAEQPLPDGGCCNLGAVNLERFVDEKGNFMIEQFRDTVGIATRFLDNVVDYNVDRHALEDQKENAMNDRRVGLGILGLGDMLVRMGIKYDSEDALQTIDQIMQIFRDTTYETSS
;
A
#
# COMPACT_ATOMS: atom_id res chain seq x y z
N MET A 1 5.15 -54.40 18.67
CA MET A 1 4.24 -53.93 19.73
C MET A 1 4.54 -52.46 19.97
N ALA A 2 3.67 -51.59 19.48
CA ALA A 2 3.65 -50.17 19.79
C ALA A 2 2.21 -49.89 20.21
N GLU A 3 2.03 -49.51 21.47
CA GLU A 3 0.73 -49.29 22.10
C GLU A 3 0.06 -48.05 21.53
N ALA A 4 -1.25 -48.16 21.27
CA ALA A 4 -2.10 -47.06 20.86
C ALA A 4 -2.48 -46.22 22.10
N MET A 5 -2.28 -44.89 22.04
CA MET A 5 -2.84 -43.96 23.01
C MET A 5 -4.29 -43.63 22.61
N GLU A 6 -5.24 -43.99 23.47
CA GLU A 6 -6.63 -43.53 23.40
C GLU A 6 -6.72 -42.05 23.80
N LEU A 7 -7.32 -41.22 22.93
CA LEU A 7 -7.66 -39.83 23.21
C LEU A 7 -9.04 -39.76 23.86
N ASN A 8 -9.09 -39.32 25.12
CA ASN A 8 -10.32 -39.09 25.86
C ASN A 8 -10.95 -37.74 25.49
N LEU A 9 -12.14 -37.76 24.90
CA LEU A 9 -12.89 -36.60 24.37
C LEU A 9 -14.01 -36.11 25.30
N SER A 10 -13.91 -36.31 26.61
CA SER A 10 -14.92 -35.76 27.53
C SER A 10 -14.76 -34.25 27.70
N LEU A 11 -15.71 -33.49 27.14
CA LEU A 11 -15.88 -32.04 27.35
C LEU A 11 -16.17 -31.75 28.83
N ASN A 12 -15.24 -31.10 29.53
CA ASN A 12 -15.48 -30.56 30.86
C ASN A 12 -16.46 -29.38 30.78
N LYS A 13 -17.45 -29.36 31.71
CA LYS A 13 -18.45 -28.29 31.83
C LYS A 13 -17.77 -26.92 32.01
N PRO A 14 -18.35 -25.84 31.46
CA PRO A 14 -17.72 -24.53 31.48
C PRO A 14 -17.68 -23.97 32.91
N GLY A 15 -16.47 -23.71 33.40
CA GLY A 15 -16.23 -22.95 34.62
C GLY A 15 -16.54 -21.48 34.37
N ASN A 16 -17.27 -20.86 35.30
CA ASN A 16 -17.75 -19.49 35.23
C ASN A 16 -16.63 -18.49 35.58
N GLN A 17 -15.53 -18.50 34.83
CA GLN A 17 -14.46 -17.50 34.93
C GLN A 17 -14.42 -16.67 33.64
N PRO A 18 -14.42 -15.33 33.73
CA PRO A 18 -14.20 -14.48 32.56
C PRO A 18 -12.84 -14.82 31.94
N LEU A 19 -12.79 -14.96 30.62
CA LEU A 19 -11.55 -15.10 29.88
C LEU A 19 -10.69 -13.85 30.10
N GLU A 20 -9.61 -13.97 30.87
CA GLU A 20 -8.57 -12.94 30.93
C GLU A 20 -7.86 -12.88 29.57
N ASN A 21 -7.94 -11.70 28.95
CA ASN A 21 -7.28 -11.38 27.70
C ASN A 21 -5.76 -11.44 27.93
N PRO A 22 -4.95 -12.20 27.15
CA PRO A 22 -3.51 -12.37 27.41
C PRO A 22 -2.67 -11.15 27.02
N ILE A 23 -3.27 -9.96 26.94
CA ILE A 23 -2.55 -8.71 26.71
C ILE A 23 -2.09 -8.21 28.07
N THR A 24 -0.81 -8.43 28.39
CA THR A 24 -0.15 -7.77 29.51
C THR A 24 -0.35 -6.26 29.38
N ALA A 25 -1.01 -5.66 30.37
CA ALA A 25 -1.10 -4.21 30.48
C ALA A 25 0.33 -3.63 30.50
N PRO A 26 0.61 -2.51 29.80
CA PRO A 26 1.88 -1.83 29.98
C PRO A 26 2.04 -1.47 31.45
N LEU A 27 3.25 -1.66 31.98
CA LEU A 27 3.62 -1.20 33.31
C LEU A 27 3.24 0.28 33.44
N ASP A 28 2.40 0.57 34.43
CA ASP A 28 2.01 1.92 34.83
C ASP A 28 3.25 2.62 35.41
N GLN A 29 4.05 3.22 34.51
CA GLN A 29 5.13 4.10 34.91
C GLN A 29 4.48 5.43 35.27
N GLY A 30 4.37 5.68 36.57
CA GLY A 30 3.71 6.84 37.14
C GLY A 30 3.98 8.13 36.37
N GLU A 31 2.90 8.86 36.11
CA GLU A 31 2.92 10.16 35.46
C GLU A 31 3.86 11.11 36.21
N SER A 32 5.07 11.29 35.69
CA SER A 32 5.86 12.46 36.05
C SER A 32 5.30 13.62 35.23
N GLU A 33 4.53 14.49 35.87
CA GLU A 33 4.14 15.79 35.32
C GLU A 33 5.40 16.63 35.06
N LYS A 34 6.04 16.41 33.91
CA LYS A 34 6.85 17.47 33.28
C LYS A 34 5.83 18.48 32.78
N GLU A 35 5.89 19.72 33.28
CA GLU A 35 5.08 20.84 32.77
C GLU A 35 5.10 20.83 31.23
N SER A 36 4.00 20.37 30.66
CA SER A 36 3.91 20.05 29.25
C SER A 36 3.78 21.34 28.46
N LYS A 37 4.71 21.57 27.51
CA LYS A 37 4.62 22.65 26.52
C LYS A 37 3.49 22.43 25.49
N VAL A 38 2.64 21.41 25.69
CA VAL A 38 1.56 21.08 24.76
C VAL A 38 0.38 22.05 24.96
N PRO A 39 -0.13 22.67 23.88
CA PRO A 39 -1.34 23.48 23.96
C PRO A 39 -2.53 22.65 24.49
N LYS A 40 -3.30 23.23 25.43
CA LYS A 40 -4.39 22.51 26.14
C LYS A 40 -5.40 21.81 25.21
N GLN A 41 -5.65 22.40 24.05
CA GLN A 41 -6.58 21.87 23.03
C GLN A 41 -6.11 20.54 22.40
N TYR A 42 -4.82 20.20 22.48
CA TYR A 42 -4.25 19.00 21.87
C TYR A 42 -3.93 17.90 22.87
N THR A 43 -4.39 18.03 24.11
CA THR A 43 -4.45 16.87 25.01
C THR A 43 -5.40 15.82 24.40
N ASN A 44 -5.12 14.52 24.52
CA ASN A 44 -5.96 13.48 23.89
C ASN A 44 -7.45 13.66 24.19
N LYS A 45 -7.77 13.91 25.47
CA LYS A 45 -9.15 14.12 25.91
C LYS A 45 -9.78 15.37 25.28
N ALA A 46 -9.04 16.47 25.13
CA ALA A 46 -9.57 17.69 24.53
C ALA A 46 -9.71 17.59 23.00
N TYR A 47 -8.79 16.89 22.35
CA TYR A 47 -8.76 16.75 20.90
C TYR A 47 -9.80 15.74 20.40
N TYR A 48 -9.79 14.52 20.95
CA TYR A 48 -10.72 13.47 20.52
C TYR A 48 -12.09 13.57 21.18
N GLN A 49 -12.22 14.27 22.31
CA GLN A 49 -13.47 14.38 23.05
C GLN A 49 -14.06 13.00 23.34
N ASP A 50 -15.17 12.65 22.68
CA ASP A 50 -15.86 11.37 22.82
C ASP A 50 -15.48 10.33 21.74
N ASP A 51 -14.59 10.66 20.80
CA ASP A 51 -14.06 9.73 19.79
C ASP A 51 -13.01 8.78 20.40
N THR A 52 -13.51 7.77 21.10
CA THR A 52 -12.66 6.74 21.71
C THR A 52 -11.93 5.90 20.65
N LEU A 53 -12.55 5.67 19.48
CA LEU A 53 -11.96 4.85 18.43
C LEU A 53 -10.72 5.54 17.83
N GLY A 54 -10.84 6.81 17.45
CA GLY A 54 -9.72 7.59 16.91
C GLY A 54 -8.57 7.71 17.91
N SER A 55 -8.90 7.99 19.18
CA SER A 55 -7.91 8.06 20.26
C SER A 55 -7.20 6.71 20.47
N ASP A 56 -7.93 5.60 20.48
CA ASP A 56 -7.37 4.26 20.67
C ASP A 56 -6.48 3.84 19.50
N VAL A 57 -6.91 4.11 18.26
CA VAL A 57 -6.10 3.83 17.07
C VAL A 57 -4.81 4.64 17.10
N LEU A 58 -4.87 5.93 17.42
CA LEU A 58 -3.69 6.78 17.55
C LEU A 58 -2.71 6.19 18.58
N LYS A 59 -3.21 5.89 19.78
CA LYS A 59 -2.42 5.40 20.90
C LYS A 59 -1.80 4.02 20.63
N GLN A 60 -2.56 3.10 20.04
CA GLN A 60 -2.13 1.72 19.84
C GLN A 60 -1.21 1.54 18.64
N LYS A 61 -1.31 2.40 17.61
CA LYS A 61 -0.62 2.19 16.33
C LYS A 61 0.49 3.21 16.03
N TYR A 62 0.35 4.46 16.47
CA TYR A 62 1.17 5.56 15.95
C TYR A 62 1.96 6.33 16.99
N LEU A 63 1.45 6.49 18.22
CA LEU A 63 2.23 7.10 19.29
C LEU A 63 3.44 6.24 19.62
N ALA A 64 4.61 6.88 19.73
CA ALA A 64 5.78 6.24 20.31
C ALA A 64 5.54 5.96 21.82
N PRO A 65 6.28 5.04 22.45
CA PRO A 65 6.07 4.69 23.86
C PRO A 65 6.16 5.85 24.85
N TRP A 66 6.86 6.92 24.49
CA TRP A 66 7.04 8.14 25.28
C TRP A 66 6.08 9.28 24.87
N GLU A 67 5.23 9.06 23.88
CA GLU A 67 4.25 10.04 23.43
C GLU A 67 2.88 9.73 24.03
N GLN A 68 2.18 10.79 24.39
CA GLN A 68 0.83 10.71 24.91
C GLN A 68 -0.17 11.37 23.98
N HIS A 69 0.23 12.33 23.13
CA HIS A 69 -0.72 13.23 22.44
C HIS A 69 -0.38 13.37 20.93
N PRO A 70 -1.36 13.65 20.06
CA PRO A 70 -1.12 13.85 18.62
C PRO A 70 -0.12 15.00 18.35
N TYR A 71 -0.11 16.03 19.20
CA TYR A 71 0.84 17.14 19.10
C TYR A 71 2.30 16.68 19.18
N GLU A 72 2.60 15.69 20.03
CA GLU A 72 3.95 15.14 20.19
C GLU A 72 4.32 14.33 18.95
N LEU A 73 3.39 13.52 18.43
CA LEU A 73 3.54 12.81 17.16
C LEU A 73 3.83 13.77 15.99
N TRP A 74 3.09 14.87 15.87
CA TRP A 74 3.34 15.88 14.82
C TRP A 74 4.70 16.56 15.01
N THR A 75 5.06 16.88 16.24
CA THR A 75 6.36 17.48 16.59
C THR A 75 7.51 16.54 16.22
N ARG A 76 7.44 15.26 16.60
CA ARG A 76 8.45 14.25 16.27
C ARG A 76 8.65 14.13 14.76
N GLN A 77 7.57 13.99 14.00
CA GLN A 77 7.63 13.86 12.55
C GLN A 77 8.22 15.11 11.88
N ALA A 78 7.79 16.30 12.29
CA ALA A 78 8.30 17.55 11.77
C ALA A 78 9.82 17.72 12.01
N ILE A 79 10.30 17.41 13.21
CA ILE A 79 11.73 17.46 13.56
C ILE A 79 12.51 16.42 12.75
N ALA A 80 12.02 15.19 12.68
CA ALA A 80 12.68 14.10 11.99
C ALA A 80 12.88 14.41 10.51
N LEU A 81 11.83 14.79 9.80
CA LEU A 81 11.93 15.05 8.36
C LEU A 81 12.57 16.40 8.02
N ALA A 82 12.56 17.36 8.95
CA ALA A 82 13.37 18.55 8.77
C ALA A 82 14.87 18.27 8.93
N SER A 83 15.28 17.20 9.61
CA SER A 83 16.68 16.93 9.96
C SER A 83 17.60 16.69 8.75
N VAL A 84 17.03 16.20 7.63
CA VAL A 84 17.77 15.94 6.37
C VAL A 84 18.14 17.23 5.63
N GLU A 85 17.51 18.36 5.98
CA GLU A 85 17.84 19.65 5.38
C GLU A 85 19.30 20.05 5.68
N LYS A 86 19.97 20.65 4.70
CA LYS A 86 21.44 20.85 4.71
C LYS A 86 21.92 21.78 5.83
N THR A 87 21.19 22.84 6.14
CA THR A 87 21.64 23.89 7.08
C THR A 87 20.72 24.01 8.27
N LYS A 88 21.25 24.43 9.43
CA LYS A 88 20.45 24.66 10.65
C LYS A 88 19.28 25.64 10.42
N THR A 89 19.47 26.65 9.58
CA THR A 89 18.41 27.61 9.22
C THR A 89 17.30 26.94 8.41
N MET A 90 17.65 26.09 7.46
CA MET A 90 16.67 25.33 6.66
C MET A 90 15.92 24.31 7.51
N ARG A 91 16.62 23.58 8.38
CA ARG A 91 16.01 22.65 9.35
C ARG A 91 14.92 23.35 10.18
N LYS A 92 15.24 24.48 10.82
CA LYS A 92 14.26 25.26 11.60
C LYS A 92 13.09 25.79 10.77
N LYS A 93 13.36 26.24 9.55
CA LYS A 93 12.32 26.74 8.63
C LYS A 93 11.35 25.63 8.26
N TRP A 94 11.86 24.47 7.86
CA TRP A 94 11.05 23.35 7.41
C TRP A 94 10.38 22.61 8.55
N GLU A 95 11.00 22.49 9.72
CA GLU A 95 10.36 21.98 10.94
C GLU A 95 9.06 22.76 11.23
N LYS A 96 9.11 24.09 11.20
CA LYS A 96 7.92 24.93 11.40
C LYS A 96 6.86 24.71 10.31
N LYS A 97 7.26 24.61 9.05
CA LYS A 97 6.35 24.38 7.92
C LYS A 97 5.70 23.00 7.97
N PHE A 98 6.49 21.96 8.19
CA PHE A 98 6.01 20.58 8.33
C PHE A 98 5.05 20.46 9.51
N PHE A 99 5.41 21.04 10.66
CA PHE A 99 4.49 21.07 11.80
C PHE A 99 3.14 21.72 11.44
N SER A 100 3.16 22.85 10.71
CA SER A 100 1.93 23.58 10.37
C SER A 100 0.94 22.83 9.48
N ILE A 101 1.41 21.84 8.71
CA ILE A 101 0.53 20.98 7.90
C ILE A 101 0.19 19.67 8.61
N LEU A 102 1.00 19.21 9.56
CA LEU A 102 0.68 18.03 10.37
C LEU A 102 -0.37 18.35 11.44
N GLU A 103 -0.35 19.58 11.94
CA GLU A 103 -1.29 20.07 12.95
C GLU A 103 -2.74 19.87 12.50
N ASP A 104 -3.54 19.28 13.39
CA ASP A 104 -4.95 18.94 13.18
C ASP A 104 -5.19 18.05 11.94
N PHE A 105 -4.18 17.25 11.57
CA PHE A 105 -4.24 16.31 10.45
C PHE A 105 -4.65 16.96 9.11
N LYS A 106 -4.25 18.21 8.85
CA LYS A 106 -4.41 18.83 7.52
C LYS A 106 -3.69 18.04 6.44
N PHE A 107 -2.54 17.49 6.78
CA PHE A 107 -1.81 16.48 6.03
C PHE A 107 -1.53 15.29 6.95
N VAL A 108 -1.84 14.10 6.46
CA VAL A 108 -1.66 12.82 7.16
C VAL A 108 -0.58 12.02 6.44
N PRO A 109 0.63 11.90 7.02
CA PRO A 109 1.66 11.03 6.47
C PRO A 109 1.20 9.58 6.47
N GLY A 110 1.76 8.77 5.57
CA GLY A 110 1.52 7.34 5.54
C GLY A 110 1.81 6.68 6.89
N GLY A 111 1.07 5.62 7.22
CA GLY A 111 1.15 5.00 8.54
C GLY A 111 2.55 4.57 8.98
N ARG A 112 3.45 4.21 8.05
CA ARG A 112 4.85 3.90 8.36
C ARG A 112 5.68 5.13 8.74
N ILE A 113 5.43 6.27 8.08
CA ILE A 113 6.01 7.55 8.47
C ILE A 113 5.56 7.93 9.89
N MET A 114 4.25 7.88 10.15
CA MET A 114 3.70 8.19 11.48
C MET A 114 4.30 7.29 12.58
N HIS A 115 4.41 5.99 12.28
CA HIS A 115 4.96 5.01 13.23
C HIS A 115 6.48 5.15 13.44
N GLY A 116 7.25 5.45 12.40
CA GLY A 116 8.71 5.28 12.39
C GLY A 116 9.56 6.54 12.38
N ALA A 117 9.07 7.67 11.84
CA ALA A 117 9.89 8.87 11.69
C ALA A 117 10.30 9.44 13.06
N GLY A 118 11.59 9.68 13.29
CA GLY A 118 12.09 10.20 14.56
C GLY A 118 12.17 9.17 15.70
N ARG A 119 11.94 7.87 15.40
CA ARG A 119 12.19 6.78 16.33
C ARG A 119 13.51 6.09 16.00
N GLU A 120 14.45 6.16 16.94
CA GLU A 120 15.75 5.49 16.86
C GLU A 120 15.73 4.09 17.49
N ASP A 121 14.69 3.78 18.27
CA ASP A 121 14.48 2.48 18.92
C ASP A 121 13.96 1.39 17.97
N ILE A 122 13.57 1.77 16.75
CA ILE A 122 13.11 0.86 15.69
C ILE A 122 13.73 1.21 14.33
N THR A 123 13.89 0.18 13.50
CA THR A 123 14.50 0.29 12.16
C THR A 123 13.50 0.06 11.03
N THR A 124 12.19 0.14 11.30
CA THR A 124 11.17 -0.07 10.24
C THR A 124 11.31 0.99 9.15
N THR A 125 11.06 0.58 7.92
CA THR A 125 11.00 1.48 6.79
C THR A 125 9.82 2.46 6.93
N LEU A 126 9.95 3.63 6.31
CA LEU A 126 8.91 4.65 6.20
C LEU A 126 8.08 4.51 4.91
N ASN A 127 8.48 3.61 4.01
CA ASN A 127 7.73 3.33 2.79
C ASN A 127 6.66 2.25 3.05
N ASN A 128 5.52 2.40 2.38
CA ASN A 128 4.44 1.42 2.51
C ASN A 128 4.45 0.40 1.37
N CYS A 129 4.92 0.82 0.19
CA CYS A 129 4.60 0.20 -1.08
C CYS A 129 5.87 -0.20 -1.81
N TYR A 130 5.92 -1.45 -2.25
CA TYR A 130 7.05 -2.06 -2.95
C TYR A 130 6.58 -2.97 -4.09
N VAL A 131 7.43 -3.14 -5.09
CA VAL A 131 7.36 -4.23 -6.07
C VAL A 131 8.68 -4.99 -6.03
N VAL A 132 8.60 -6.32 -6.08
CA VAL A 132 9.76 -7.23 -6.17
C VAL A 132 9.51 -8.17 -7.34
N ALA A 133 10.30 -8.05 -8.40
CA ALA A 133 10.07 -8.81 -9.61
C ALA A 133 10.49 -10.28 -9.45
N VAL A 134 9.82 -11.14 -10.22
CA VAL A 134 10.37 -12.44 -10.57
C VAL A 134 11.23 -12.23 -11.81
N ASN A 135 12.56 -12.26 -11.65
CA ASN A 135 13.49 -11.83 -12.69
C ASN A 135 13.75 -12.88 -13.79
N ASP A 136 13.38 -14.13 -13.56
CA ASP A 136 13.54 -15.21 -14.53
C ASP A 136 12.54 -16.36 -14.28
N ASP A 137 12.30 -17.16 -15.32
CA ASP A 137 11.47 -18.37 -15.27
C ASP A 137 12.27 -19.57 -14.74
N SER A 138 12.65 -19.48 -13.46
CA SER A 138 13.40 -20.53 -12.75
C SER A 138 12.98 -20.65 -11.28
N ILE A 139 13.14 -21.85 -10.70
CA ILE A 139 12.89 -22.08 -9.27
C ILE A 139 13.74 -21.15 -8.41
N LYS A 140 15.01 -20.93 -8.79
CA LYS A 140 15.89 -20.03 -8.05
C LYS A 140 15.31 -18.61 -8.01
N ALA A 141 14.91 -18.07 -9.16
CA ALA A 141 14.34 -16.71 -9.22
C ALA A 141 13.05 -16.59 -8.39
N ILE A 142 12.16 -17.59 -8.46
CA ILE A 142 10.93 -17.62 -7.65
C ILE A 142 11.25 -17.56 -6.15
N TYR A 143 12.17 -18.41 -5.68
CA TYR A 143 12.54 -18.43 -4.26
C TYR A 143 13.36 -17.21 -3.83
N ASP A 144 14.18 -16.63 -4.71
CA ASP A 144 14.86 -15.36 -4.44
C ASP A 144 13.83 -14.24 -4.25
N THR A 145 12.78 -14.16 -5.08
CA THR A 145 11.68 -13.19 -4.92
C THR A 145 10.97 -13.38 -3.58
N ILE A 146 10.68 -14.62 -3.17
CA ILE A 146 10.05 -14.94 -1.87
C ILE A 146 10.95 -14.51 -0.69
N ILE A 147 12.27 -14.70 -0.80
CA ILE A 147 13.23 -14.24 0.21
C ILE A 147 13.23 -12.72 0.29
N ASN A 148 13.26 -12.02 -0.85
CA ASN A 148 13.25 -10.57 -0.92
C ASN A 148 11.93 -9.96 -0.39
N GLU A 149 10.80 -10.59 -0.72
CA GLU A 149 9.48 -10.29 -0.18
C GLU A 149 9.48 -10.42 1.36
N ALA A 150 9.98 -11.55 1.88
CA ALA A 150 10.09 -11.81 3.31
C ALA A 150 10.94 -10.76 4.05
N LEU A 151 12.08 -10.38 3.46
CA LEU A 151 12.93 -9.31 3.98
C LEU A 151 12.20 -7.97 3.98
N THR A 152 11.44 -7.65 2.94
CA THR A 152 10.65 -6.41 2.87
C THR A 152 9.55 -6.37 3.94
N TYR A 153 8.85 -7.49 4.17
CA TYR A 153 7.85 -7.63 5.23
C TYR A 153 8.43 -7.47 6.62
N LYS A 154 9.64 -7.97 6.85
CA LYS A 154 10.37 -7.76 8.10
C LYS A 154 10.62 -6.28 8.40
N TYR A 155 10.64 -5.39 7.42
CA TYR A 155 10.74 -3.94 7.63
C TYR A 155 9.39 -3.23 7.57
N GLY A 156 8.35 -3.93 7.10
CA GLY A 156 6.96 -3.48 7.15
C GLY A 156 6.36 -3.02 5.82
N GLY A 157 7.06 -3.22 4.70
CA GLY A 157 6.52 -2.93 3.37
C GLY A 157 5.45 -3.94 2.95
N GLY A 158 4.55 -3.55 2.04
CA GLY A 158 3.73 -4.47 1.26
C GLY A 158 4.29 -4.61 -0.15
N CYS A 159 4.19 -5.80 -0.75
CA CYS A 159 4.87 -6.13 -2.00
C CYS A 159 3.89 -6.50 -3.11
N GLY A 160 4.22 -6.14 -4.34
CA GLY A 160 3.60 -6.68 -5.55
C GLY A 160 4.55 -7.51 -6.39
N HIS A 161 3.99 -8.45 -7.14
CA HIS A 161 4.70 -9.33 -8.06
C HIS A 161 3.89 -9.53 -9.34
N ASP A 162 4.57 -9.53 -10.48
CA ASP A 162 4.02 -10.04 -11.73
C ASP A 162 4.53 -11.46 -11.99
N LEU A 163 3.60 -12.37 -12.29
CA LEU A 163 3.89 -13.78 -12.52
C LEU A 163 3.96 -14.12 -14.02
N SER A 164 3.77 -13.14 -14.91
CA SER A 164 3.66 -13.36 -16.36
C SER A 164 4.96 -13.84 -17.01
N VAL A 165 6.09 -13.67 -16.32
CA VAL A 165 7.39 -14.22 -16.75
C VAL A 165 7.42 -15.75 -16.69
N LEU A 166 6.65 -16.35 -15.78
CA LEU A 166 6.67 -17.79 -15.51
C LEU A 166 6.01 -18.57 -16.64
N ARG A 167 6.61 -19.69 -17.03
CA ARG A 167 6.06 -20.50 -18.12
C ARG A 167 4.67 -21.07 -17.78
N PRO A 168 3.79 -21.25 -18.77
CA PRO A 168 2.48 -21.89 -18.59
C PRO A 168 2.57 -23.30 -18.00
N ALA A 169 1.49 -23.72 -17.35
CA ALA A 169 1.33 -25.09 -16.89
C ALA A 169 1.44 -26.09 -18.06
N GLY A 170 1.99 -27.28 -17.80
CA GLY A 170 2.20 -28.31 -18.82
C GLY A 170 3.46 -28.11 -19.69
N LYS A 171 4.10 -26.93 -19.68
CA LYS A 171 5.35 -26.72 -20.43
C LYS A 171 6.50 -27.54 -19.85
N ALA A 172 7.26 -28.22 -20.70
CA ALA A 172 8.35 -29.09 -20.28
C ALA A 172 9.43 -28.35 -19.47
N ILE A 173 9.96 -29.02 -18.45
CA ILE A 173 11.10 -28.58 -17.64
C ILE A 173 12.35 -29.31 -18.12
N ASN A 174 13.17 -28.62 -18.91
CA ASN A 174 14.44 -29.15 -19.41
C ASN A 174 15.30 -29.66 -18.25
N GLY A 175 15.79 -30.90 -18.36
CA GLY A 175 16.68 -31.53 -17.39
C GLY A 175 16.01 -32.34 -16.27
N THR A 176 14.70 -32.18 -16.04
CA THR A 176 13.98 -32.98 -15.01
C THR A 176 13.01 -34.01 -15.61
N GLY A 177 12.61 -33.82 -16.87
CA GLY A 177 11.64 -34.69 -17.55
C GLY A 177 10.19 -34.50 -17.09
N GLY A 178 9.91 -33.48 -16.27
CA GLY A 178 8.57 -33.12 -15.81
C GLY A 178 7.98 -31.90 -16.54
N GLU A 179 6.78 -31.52 -16.12
CA GLU A 179 6.01 -30.38 -16.64
C GLU A 179 5.87 -29.28 -15.58
N SER A 180 5.75 -28.03 -16.02
CA SER A 180 5.52 -26.87 -15.16
C SER A 180 4.14 -26.91 -14.50
N CYS A 181 4.04 -26.45 -13.26
CA CYS A 181 2.76 -26.19 -12.60
C CYS A 181 2.14 -24.83 -12.97
N GLY A 182 2.85 -24.02 -13.77
CA GLY A 182 2.44 -22.68 -14.18
C GLY A 182 2.60 -21.63 -13.07
N PRO A 183 2.44 -20.33 -13.37
CA PRO A 183 2.38 -19.27 -12.36
C PRO A 183 1.38 -19.55 -11.24
N THR A 184 0.21 -20.08 -11.58
CA THR A 184 -0.86 -20.39 -10.60
C THR A 184 -0.45 -21.41 -9.54
N GLY A 185 0.51 -22.31 -9.85
CA GLY A 185 1.04 -23.29 -8.90
C GLY A 185 1.87 -22.67 -7.77
N PHE A 186 2.42 -21.47 -7.97
CA PHE A 186 3.23 -20.77 -6.98
C PHE A 186 2.46 -19.70 -6.19
N MET A 187 1.23 -19.36 -6.59
CA MET A 187 0.49 -18.25 -5.97
C MET A 187 0.24 -18.44 -4.48
N ASN A 188 -0.10 -19.66 -4.07
CA ASN A 188 -0.33 -19.94 -2.65
C ASN A 188 0.96 -19.89 -1.83
N LEU A 189 2.12 -20.14 -2.45
CA LEU A 189 3.43 -20.04 -1.79
C LEU A 189 3.74 -18.58 -1.43
N PHE A 190 3.55 -17.64 -2.37
CA PHE A 190 3.66 -16.19 -2.09
C PHE A 190 2.66 -15.76 -1.01
N SER A 191 1.40 -16.16 -1.14
CA SER A 191 0.34 -15.85 -0.18
C SER A 191 0.66 -16.31 1.25
N GLU A 192 1.08 -17.56 1.44
CA GLU A 192 1.40 -18.07 2.78
C GLU A 192 2.67 -17.45 3.37
N ASN A 193 3.64 -17.06 2.53
CA ASN A 193 4.81 -16.31 2.98
C ASN A 193 4.38 -14.96 3.60
N THR A 194 3.45 -14.25 2.95
CA THR A 194 2.86 -13.01 3.47
C THR A 194 2.18 -13.18 4.83
N ASN A 195 1.54 -14.33 5.07
CA ASN A 195 0.90 -14.61 6.35
C ASN A 195 1.88 -14.93 7.47
N THR A 196 2.95 -15.66 7.14
CA THR A 196 3.94 -16.11 8.11
C THR A 196 4.70 -14.94 8.75
N ILE A 197 4.94 -13.86 7.98
CA ILE A 197 5.76 -12.72 8.42
C ILE A 197 4.84 -11.54 8.78
N ALA A 198 4.63 -11.34 10.08
CA ALA A 198 3.86 -10.23 10.63
C ALA A 198 4.70 -9.39 11.61
N GLN A 199 4.50 -8.07 11.59
CA GLN A 199 5.15 -7.14 12.53
C GLN A 199 4.12 -6.47 13.43
N HIS A 200 4.28 -6.56 14.75
CA HIS A 200 3.51 -5.79 15.73
C HIS A 200 1.97 -5.86 15.49
N GLY A 201 1.46 -7.04 15.13
CA GLY A 201 0.04 -7.26 14.83
C GLY A 201 -0.42 -6.73 13.46
N ARG A 202 0.48 -6.27 12.59
CA ARG A 202 0.23 -5.95 11.18
C ARG A 202 0.85 -7.04 10.30
N ARG A 203 -0.01 -7.75 9.58
CA ARG A 203 0.41 -8.76 8.61
C ARG A 203 0.99 -8.09 7.35
N GLY A 204 1.84 -8.81 6.63
CA GLY A 204 2.23 -8.42 5.26
C GLY A 204 1.01 -8.26 4.35
N ALA A 205 1.20 -7.54 3.25
CA ALA A 205 0.22 -7.41 2.19
C ALA A 205 0.89 -7.71 0.85
N ASN A 206 0.16 -8.41 -0.02
CA ASN A 206 0.69 -8.89 -1.29
C ASN A 206 -0.27 -8.57 -2.44
N MET A 207 0.28 -8.24 -3.61
CA MET A 207 -0.41 -8.22 -4.90
C MET A 207 0.25 -9.23 -5.83
N GLN A 208 -0.54 -10.07 -6.48
CA GLN A 208 -0.07 -10.95 -7.56
C GLN A 208 -0.81 -10.58 -8.84
N THR A 209 -0.05 -10.35 -9.89
CA THR A 209 -0.56 -9.93 -11.20
C THR A 209 -0.23 -10.94 -12.28
N LEU A 210 -1.10 -11.01 -13.29
CA LEU A 210 -0.88 -11.80 -14.50
C LEU A 210 -1.45 -11.04 -15.70
N ARG A 211 -0.70 -11.01 -16.80
CA ARG A 211 -1.18 -10.45 -18.07
C ARG A 211 -2.35 -11.23 -18.64
N VAL A 212 -3.29 -10.51 -19.23
CA VAL A 212 -4.50 -11.07 -19.82
C VAL A 212 -4.22 -12.03 -20.98
N ASP A 213 -3.09 -11.87 -21.67
CA ASP A 213 -2.64 -12.75 -22.75
C ASP A 213 -1.89 -14.00 -22.27
N HIS A 214 -1.70 -14.19 -20.96
CA HIS A 214 -0.98 -15.35 -20.47
C HIS A 214 -1.81 -16.64 -20.62
N PRO A 215 -1.26 -17.79 -21.08
CA PRO A 215 -2.02 -19.02 -21.31
C PRO A 215 -2.72 -19.61 -20.08
N ASP A 216 -2.22 -19.30 -18.87
CA ASP A 216 -2.86 -19.71 -17.60
C ASP A 216 -3.89 -18.69 -17.06
N ILE A 217 -4.28 -17.67 -17.83
CA ILE A 217 -5.18 -16.60 -17.37
C ILE A 217 -6.53 -17.14 -16.87
N GLU A 218 -7.14 -18.10 -17.57
CA GLU A 218 -8.43 -18.69 -17.18
C GLU A 218 -8.35 -19.34 -15.78
N LYS A 219 -7.22 -20.00 -15.47
CA LYS A 219 -6.99 -20.60 -14.14
C LYS A 219 -6.66 -19.55 -13.08
N PHE A 220 -5.98 -18.47 -13.46
CA PHE A 220 -5.66 -17.37 -12.55
C PHE A 220 -6.92 -16.64 -12.09
N ILE A 221 -7.81 -16.28 -13.01
CA ILE A 221 -9.04 -15.53 -12.67
C ILE A 221 -10.01 -16.37 -11.83
N SER A 222 -9.99 -17.70 -11.98
CA SER A 222 -10.84 -18.60 -11.22
C SER A 222 -10.24 -19.06 -9.89
N ILE A 223 -8.99 -18.69 -9.55
CA ILE A 223 -8.20 -19.37 -8.51
C ILE A 223 -8.83 -19.33 -7.11
N LYS A 224 -9.60 -18.29 -6.81
CA LYS A 224 -10.33 -18.10 -5.54
C LYS A 224 -11.81 -18.49 -5.64
N THR A 225 -12.27 -18.84 -6.83
CA THR A 225 -13.67 -19.22 -7.05
C THR A 225 -13.88 -20.65 -6.57
N GLY A 226 -14.77 -20.82 -5.61
CA GLY A 226 -15.07 -22.11 -4.98
C GLY A 226 -14.17 -22.46 -3.78
N ASP A 227 -13.02 -21.80 -3.63
CA ASP A 227 -12.16 -21.90 -2.45
C ASP A 227 -11.59 -20.52 -2.11
N ILE A 228 -12.26 -19.82 -1.19
CA ILE A 228 -11.88 -18.48 -0.76
C ILE A 228 -10.61 -18.46 0.13
N ASP A 229 -10.15 -19.63 0.59
CA ASP A 229 -8.92 -19.73 1.37
C ASP A 229 -7.67 -19.92 0.48
N MET A 230 -7.85 -20.21 -0.82
CA MET A 230 -6.75 -20.21 -1.78
C MET A 230 -6.23 -18.79 -2.02
N VAL A 231 -4.91 -18.60 -1.88
CA VAL A 231 -4.27 -17.29 -2.10
C VAL A 231 -4.91 -16.19 -1.22
N LYS A 232 -5.41 -16.58 -0.03
CA LYS A 232 -6.16 -15.73 0.91
C LYS A 232 -5.47 -14.43 1.29
N TYR A 233 -4.15 -14.42 1.18
CA TYR A 233 -3.30 -13.40 1.76
C TYR A 233 -2.67 -12.46 0.73
N SER A 234 -3.04 -12.62 -0.53
CA SER A 234 -2.68 -11.71 -1.62
C SER A 234 -3.94 -11.21 -2.30
N ASN A 235 -3.92 -9.95 -2.73
CA ASN A 235 -4.83 -9.49 -3.76
C ASN A 235 -4.37 -10.05 -5.10
N ILE A 236 -5.30 -10.31 -6.02
CA ILE A 236 -4.99 -10.70 -7.39
C ILE A 236 -5.62 -9.73 -8.39
N SER A 237 -4.87 -9.36 -9.43
CA SER A 237 -5.37 -8.48 -10.50
C SER A 237 -4.85 -8.90 -11.87
N VAL A 238 -5.67 -8.67 -12.89
CA VAL A 238 -5.30 -8.89 -14.29
C VAL A 238 -4.67 -7.62 -14.87
N LEU A 239 -3.52 -7.77 -15.52
CA LEU A 239 -2.92 -6.71 -16.33
C LEU A 239 -3.59 -6.74 -17.71
N LEU A 240 -4.57 -5.86 -17.90
CA LEU A 240 -5.29 -5.69 -19.16
C LEU A 240 -4.45 -4.88 -20.15
N THR A 241 -4.50 -5.28 -21.41
CA THR A 241 -3.90 -4.56 -22.54
C THR A 241 -4.97 -3.82 -23.34
N ASP A 242 -4.57 -2.77 -24.06
CA ASP A 242 -5.46 -2.05 -24.97
C ASP A 242 -5.95 -2.99 -26.08
N ASP A 243 -5.07 -3.83 -26.63
CA ASP A 243 -5.41 -4.87 -27.63
C ASP A 243 -6.53 -5.81 -27.16
N PHE A 244 -6.50 -6.24 -25.88
CA PHE A 244 -7.56 -7.08 -25.33
C PHE A 244 -8.87 -6.31 -25.22
N MET A 245 -8.83 -5.06 -24.76
CA MET A 245 -10.03 -4.24 -24.64
C MET A 245 -10.64 -3.87 -26.01
N GLU A 246 -9.81 -3.70 -27.04
CA GLU A 246 -10.27 -3.58 -28.42
C GLU A 246 -10.91 -4.88 -28.91
N ALA A 247 -10.28 -6.03 -28.66
CA ALA A 247 -10.84 -7.33 -29.04
C ALA A 247 -12.19 -7.62 -28.36
N VAL A 248 -12.37 -7.21 -27.10
CA VAL A 248 -13.67 -7.29 -26.39
C VAL A 248 -14.73 -6.43 -27.07
N LYS A 249 -14.40 -5.18 -27.44
CA LYS A 249 -15.34 -4.26 -28.10
C LYS A 249 -15.76 -4.74 -29.48
N ASP A 250 -14.81 -5.32 -30.21
CA ASP A 250 -15.01 -5.79 -31.59
C ASP A 250 -15.56 -7.23 -31.67
N GLU A 251 -15.79 -7.87 -30.51
CA GLU A 251 -16.21 -9.28 -30.40
C GLU A 251 -15.28 -10.25 -31.18
N SER A 252 -13.99 -9.92 -31.20
CA SER A 252 -12.98 -10.65 -31.96
C SER A 252 -12.28 -11.74 -31.15
N ASP A 253 -11.46 -12.51 -31.86
CA ASP A 253 -10.62 -13.53 -31.25
C ASP A 253 -9.40 -12.88 -30.59
N PHE A 254 -8.88 -13.50 -29.53
CA PHE A 254 -7.72 -13.06 -28.78
C PHE A 254 -6.78 -14.25 -28.53
N ASP A 255 -5.49 -14.04 -28.80
CA ASP A 255 -4.48 -15.07 -28.64
C ASP A 255 -3.87 -15.04 -27.24
N LEU A 256 -3.90 -16.19 -26.56
CA LEU A 256 -3.13 -16.41 -25.36
C LEU A 256 -1.72 -16.86 -25.76
N THR A 257 -0.70 -16.09 -25.38
CA THR A 257 0.67 -16.25 -25.86
C THR A 257 1.70 -16.29 -24.74
N TYR A 258 2.79 -17.00 -24.97
CA TYR A 258 3.96 -16.96 -24.10
C TYR A 258 5.25 -17.00 -24.91
N LYS A 259 6.10 -15.97 -24.76
CA LYS A 259 7.36 -15.80 -25.52
C LYS A 259 7.15 -15.89 -27.06
N GLY A 260 6.05 -15.32 -27.55
CA GLY A 260 5.71 -15.25 -28.98
C GLY A 260 5.06 -16.52 -29.56
N GLU A 261 4.88 -17.57 -28.76
CA GLU A 261 4.14 -18.77 -29.14
C GLU A 261 2.67 -18.62 -28.74
N VAL A 262 1.74 -18.87 -29.67
CA VAL A 262 0.29 -18.91 -29.41
C VAL A 262 -0.08 -20.29 -28.85
N TYR A 263 -0.67 -20.33 -27.66
CA TYR A 263 -1.10 -21.56 -26.99
C TYR A 263 -2.57 -21.87 -27.26
N LYS A 264 -3.41 -20.84 -27.26
CA LYS A 264 -4.85 -20.95 -27.42
C LYS A 264 -5.40 -19.64 -27.95
N THR A 265 -6.30 -19.71 -28.92
CA THR A 265 -7.09 -18.56 -29.38
C THR A 265 -8.48 -18.68 -28.76
N ILE A 266 -8.99 -17.61 -28.18
CA ILE A 266 -10.28 -17.55 -27.49
C ILE A 266 -11.11 -16.38 -27.99
N LYS A 267 -12.41 -16.37 -27.70
CA LYS A 267 -13.22 -15.16 -27.86
C LYS A 267 -12.91 -14.20 -26.71
N ALA A 268 -12.51 -12.97 -27.03
CA ALA A 268 -12.17 -11.97 -26.02
C ALA A 268 -13.35 -11.68 -25.08
N ALA A 269 -14.56 -11.62 -25.64
CA ALA A 269 -15.79 -11.42 -24.90
C ALA A 269 -16.07 -12.53 -23.88
N ASP A 270 -15.72 -13.79 -24.18
CA ASP A 270 -15.91 -14.91 -23.24
C ASP A 270 -14.98 -14.77 -22.04
N LEU A 271 -13.68 -14.50 -22.26
CA LEU A 271 -12.73 -14.25 -21.17
C LEU A 271 -13.13 -13.03 -20.33
N TRP A 272 -13.62 -11.96 -20.97
CA TRP A 272 -14.11 -10.78 -20.25
C TRP A 272 -15.31 -11.11 -19.36
N ASN A 273 -16.26 -11.90 -19.85
CA ASN A 273 -17.40 -12.36 -19.06
C ASN A 273 -16.97 -13.27 -17.91
N ASP A 274 -15.96 -14.13 -18.11
CA ASP A 274 -15.40 -14.96 -17.04
C ASP A 274 -14.72 -14.10 -15.96
N ILE A 275 -13.95 -13.08 -16.35
CA ILE A 275 -13.37 -12.10 -15.42
C ILE A 275 -14.47 -11.44 -14.57
N ILE A 276 -15.55 -10.97 -15.20
CA ILE A 276 -16.69 -10.35 -14.50
C ILE A 276 -17.34 -11.35 -13.55
N PHE A 277 -17.58 -12.58 -14.01
CA PHE A 277 -18.21 -13.63 -13.20
C PHE A 277 -17.40 -13.93 -11.94
N HIS A 278 -16.08 -14.11 -12.08
CA HIS A 278 -15.20 -14.38 -10.94
C HIS A 278 -15.08 -13.17 -10.02
N ALA A 279 -14.90 -11.96 -10.56
CA ALA A 279 -14.88 -10.73 -9.75
C ALA A 279 -16.18 -10.54 -8.95
N HIS A 280 -17.35 -10.83 -9.54
CA HIS A 280 -18.62 -10.77 -8.82
C HIS A 280 -18.76 -11.87 -7.76
N THR A 281 -18.16 -13.04 -7.99
CA THR A 281 -18.27 -14.20 -7.09
C THR A 281 -17.33 -14.10 -5.89
N SER A 282 -16.10 -13.63 -6.08
CA SER A 282 -15.05 -13.60 -5.05
C SER A 282 -14.51 -12.21 -4.71
N ALA A 283 -15.06 -11.14 -5.28
CA ALA A 283 -14.51 -9.77 -5.23
C ALA A 283 -13.11 -9.60 -5.88
N GLU A 284 -12.65 -10.64 -6.59
CA GLU A 284 -11.36 -10.73 -7.27
C GLU A 284 -11.50 -11.60 -8.53
N PRO A 285 -10.71 -11.35 -9.58
CA PRO A 285 -9.57 -10.43 -9.64
C PRO A 285 -9.94 -8.95 -9.83
N GLY A 286 -9.04 -8.06 -9.40
CA GLY A 286 -9.06 -6.65 -9.79
C GLY A 286 -8.59 -6.44 -11.24
N LEU A 287 -8.77 -5.23 -11.76
CA LEU A 287 -8.40 -4.86 -13.13
C LEU A 287 -7.34 -3.75 -13.10
N LEU A 288 -6.26 -3.95 -13.85
CA LEU A 288 -5.21 -2.95 -14.03
C LEU A 288 -5.06 -2.70 -15.53
N PHE A 289 -5.45 -1.52 -16.01
CA PHE A 289 -5.26 -1.11 -17.41
C PHE A 289 -3.79 -0.79 -17.62
N TRP A 290 -3.01 -1.82 -17.95
CA TRP A 290 -1.57 -1.81 -17.81
C TRP A 290 -0.89 -0.93 -18.86
N ASP A 291 -1.38 -0.97 -20.10
CA ASP A 291 -0.85 -0.12 -21.17
C ASP A 291 -1.08 1.37 -20.85
N THR A 292 -2.27 1.73 -20.35
CA THR A 292 -2.53 3.09 -19.83
C THR A 292 -1.57 3.46 -18.69
N MET A 293 -1.33 2.56 -17.72
CA MET A 293 -0.38 2.85 -16.63
C MET A 293 1.04 3.12 -17.14
N LYS A 294 1.49 2.37 -18.15
CA LYS A 294 2.81 2.53 -18.78
C LYS A 294 2.90 3.82 -19.59
N ASP A 295 1.89 4.12 -20.39
CA ASP A 295 1.85 5.32 -21.25
C ASP A 295 1.90 6.62 -20.44
N TYR A 296 1.29 6.63 -19.26
CA TYR A 296 1.26 7.79 -18.37
C TYR A 296 2.34 7.75 -17.29
N HIS A 297 3.22 6.74 -17.27
CA HIS A 297 4.36 6.69 -16.36
C HIS A 297 5.54 7.47 -16.92
N ASN A 298 5.83 8.60 -16.28
CA ASN A 298 6.85 9.55 -16.69
C ASN A 298 8.29 9.00 -16.72
N ALA A 299 8.54 7.81 -16.16
CA ALA A 299 9.86 7.20 -16.08
C ALA A 299 9.96 5.84 -16.81
N GLU A 300 8.97 5.46 -17.63
CA GLU A 300 8.91 4.13 -18.26
C GLU A 300 10.16 3.83 -19.13
N TYR A 301 10.76 4.85 -19.73
CA TYR A 301 11.94 4.72 -20.58
C TYR A 301 13.23 4.34 -19.84
N CYS A 302 13.30 4.54 -18.51
CA CYS A 302 14.50 4.26 -17.70
C CYS A 302 14.24 3.44 -16.44
N SER A 303 12.99 3.36 -16.00
CA SER A 303 12.53 2.64 -14.80
C SER A 303 11.19 1.96 -15.13
N PRO A 304 11.21 0.90 -15.97
CA PRO A 304 10.02 0.30 -16.54
C PRO A 304 9.18 -0.41 -15.47
N LEU A 305 7.87 -0.25 -15.55
CA LEU A 305 6.93 -0.86 -14.63
C LEU A 305 6.92 -2.38 -14.71
N VAL A 306 6.79 -3.04 -13.56
CA VAL A 306 6.69 -4.51 -13.45
C VAL A 306 5.32 -4.93 -12.92
N SER A 307 4.87 -4.30 -11.83
CA SER A 307 3.58 -4.62 -11.19
C SER A 307 3.11 -3.40 -10.39
N THR A 308 2.15 -3.59 -9.49
CA THR A 308 1.70 -2.58 -8.54
C THR A 308 1.92 -3.03 -7.10
N ASN A 309 1.97 -2.11 -6.16
CA ASN A 309 1.88 -2.44 -4.74
C ASN A 309 0.52 -3.14 -4.38
N PRO A 310 0.35 -3.64 -3.14
CA PRO A 310 -0.85 -4.39 -2.72
C PRO A 310 -2.20 -3.73 -2.98
N CYS A 311 -2.28 -2.39 -2.93
CA CYS A 311 -3.53 -1.65 -3.11
C CYS A 311 -3.66 -1.00 -4.50
N ALA A 312 -2.76 -1.33 -5.42
CA ALA A 312 -2.76 -0.92 -6.83
C ALA A 312 -2.58 0.58 -7.14
N GLU A 313 -2.44 1.44 -6.14
CA GLU A 313 -2.31 2.89 -6.32
C GLU A 313 -0.91 3.35 -6.77
N GLN A 314 0.09 2.46 -6.69
CA GLN A 314 1.45 2.71 -7.16
C GLN A 314 1.87 1.59 -8.13
N PRO A 315 1.83 1.83 -9.44
CA PRO A 315 2.61 1.03 -10.39
C PRO A 315 4.09 1.32 -10.18
N LEU A 316 4.90 0.25 -10.06
CA LEU A 316 6.30 0.33 -9.68
C LEU A 316 7.19 -0.61 -10.53
N PRO A 317 8.46 -0.22 -10.77
CA PRO A 317 9.48 -1.08 -11.36
C PRO A 317 9.97 -2.15 -10.37
N ASP A 318 10.89 -3.03 -10.79
CA ASP A 318 11.60 -3.92 -9.84
C ASP A 318 12.42 -3.09 -8.83
N GLY A 319 12.40 -3.50 -7.56
CA GLY A 319 12.92 -2.72 -6.44
C GLY A 319 12.15 -1.42 -6.19
N GLY A 320 11.16 -1.10 -7.01
CA GLY A 320 10.37 0.12 -6.93
C GLY A 320 9.72 0.28 -5.57
N CYS A 321 9.79 1.49 -5.00
CA CYS A 321 9.16 1.78 -3.73
C CYS A 321 8.62 3.20 -3.63
N CYS A 322 7.68 3.40 -2.71
CA CYS A 322 7.02 4.69 -2.56
C CYS A 322 6.65 4.97 -1.09
N ASN A 323 6.89 6.20 -0.67
CA ASN A 323 6.30 6.76 0.55
C ASN A 323 5.02 7.53 0.19
N LEU A 324 4.02 7.44 1.07
CA LEU A 324 2.69 7.99 0.84
C LEU A 324 2.34 9.04 1.88
N GLY A 325 1.45 9.96 1.52
CA GLY A 325 0.77 10.86 2.45
C GLY A 325 -0.47 11.45 1.80
N ALA A 326 -1.41 11.94 2.59
CA ALA A 326 -2.69 12.42 2.08
C ALA A 326 -3.07 13.78 2.68
N VAL A 327 -3.50 14.71 1.83
CA VAL A 327 -4.08 15.99 2.26
C VAL A 327 -5.55 15.78 2.61
N ASN A 328 -5.96 16.20 3.81
CA ASN A 328 -7.34 16.06 4.26
C ASN A 328 -8.19 17.21 3.72
N LEU A 329 -8.96 16.95 2.67
CA LEU A 329 -9.75 17.96 1.96
C LEU A 329 -10.82 18.63 2.82
N GLU A 330 -11.36 17.91 3.81
CA GLU A 330 -12.35 18.43 4.76
C GLU A 330 -11.80 19.64 5.52
N ARG A 331 -10.51 19.64 5.85
CA ARG A 331 -9.85 20.75 6.58
C ARG A 331 -9.72 22.02 5.75
N PHE A 332 -10.01 21.96 4.46
CA PHE A 332 -9.96 23.10 3.54
C PHE A 332 -11.33 23.67 3.19
N VAL A 333 -12.39 23.29 3.90
CA VAL A 333 -13.69 23.95 3.79
C VAL A 333 -13.88 24.90 4.98
N ASP A 334 -14.34 26.13 4.74
CA ASP A 334 -14.66 27.08 5.81
C ASP A 334 -16.07 26.84 6.41
N GLU A 335 -16.46 27.63 7.42
CA GLU A 335 -17.80 27.52 8.05
C GLU A 335 -18.96 27.88 7.11
N LYS A 336 -18.67 28.55 6.00
CA LYS A 336 -19.64 28.99 5.00
C LYS A 336 -19.74 28.01 3.82
N GLY A 337 -18.98 26.91 3.84
CA GLY A 337 -18.95 25.91 2.77
C GLY A 337 -18.02 26.28 1.59
N ASN A 338 -17.14 27.28 1.73
CA ASN A 338 -16.20 27.65 0.67
C ASN A 338 -14.88 26.89 0.81
N PHE A 339 -14.32 26.46 -0.33
CA PHE A 339 -13.01 25.82 -0.36
C PHE A 339 -11.87 26.85 -0.28
N MET A 340 -10.92 26.64 0.63
CA MET A 340 -9.80 27.53 0.96
C MET A 340 -8.59 27.25 0.06
N ILE A 341 -8.70 27.64 -1.22
CA ILE A 341 -7.73 27.32 -2.30
C ILE A 341 -6.28 27.66 -1.93
N GLU A 342 -6.01 28.86 -1.42
CA GLU A 342 -4.62 29.28 -1.13
C GLU A 342 -3.98 28.44 -0.02
N GLN A 343 -4.73 28.12 1.03
CA GLN A 343 -4.23 27.27 2.12
C GLN A 343 -4.00 25.83 1.64
N PHE A 344 -4.88 25.35 0.75
CA PHE A 344 -4.73 24.05 0.11
C PHE A 344 -3.46 23.99 -0.74
N ARG A 345 -3.23 24.98 -1.62
CA ARG A 345 -2.02 25.11 -2.44
C ARG A 345 -0.75 25.12 -1.57
N ASP A 346 -0.72 25.95 -0.53
CA ASP A 346 0.40 26.00 0.40
C ASP A 346 0.65 24.65 1.09
N THR A 347 -0.41 23.96 1.49
CA THR A 347 -0.32 22.64 2.13
C THR A 347 0.23 21.60 1.18
N VAL A 348 -0.27 21.54 -0.06
CA VAL A 348 0.18 20.63 -1.11
C VAL A 348 1.68 20.81 -1.35
N GLY A 349 2.15 22.06 -1.56
CA GLY A 349 3.58 22.31 -1.78
C GLY A 349 4.47 21.93 -0.58
N ILE A 350 4.01 22.15 0.66
CA ILE A 350 4.77 21.71 1.84
C ILE A 350 4.76 20.17 1.95
N ALA A 351 3.63 19.52 1.67
CA ALA A 351 3.49 18.06 1.72
C ALA A 351 4.32 17.35 0.66
N THR A 352 4.42 17.89 -0.57
CA THR A 352 5.30 17.38 -1.62
C THR A 352 6.76 17.34 -1.13
N ARG A 353 7.26 18.45 -0.55
CA ARG A 353 8.62 18.47 0.00
C ARG A 353 8.76 17.57 1.23
N PHE A 354 7.74 17.48 2.08
CA PHE A 354 7.75 16.59 3.23
C PHE A 354 8.01 15.15 2.79
N LEU A 355 7.29 14.66 1.76
CA LEU A 355 7.46 13.32 1.20
C LEU A 355 8.80 13.14 0.49
N ASP A 356 9.32 14.15 -0.21
CA ASP A 356 10.68 14.10 -0.77
C ASP A 356 11.74 13.96 0.34
N ASN A 357 11.59 14.69 1.45
CA ASN A 357 12.48 14.54 2.62
C ASN A 357 12.35 13.15 3.28
N VAL A 358 11.21 12.45 3.15
CA VAL A 358 11.09 11.05 3.59
C VAL A 358 12.08 10.17 2.84
N VAL A 359 12.26 10.38 1.52
CA VAL A 359 13.19 9.59 0.70
C VAL A 359 14.58 9.62 1.32
N ASP A 360 15.11 10.82 1.60
CA ASP A 360 16.44 10.99 2.18
C ASP A 360 16.53 10.44 3.61
N TYR A 361 15.47 10.60 4.42
CA TYR A 361 15.45 10.08 5.79
C TYR A 361 15.39 8.54 5.83
N ASN A 362 14.83 7.92 4.79
CA ASN A 362 14.55 6.49 4.74
C ASN A 362 15.68 5.65 4.13
N VAL A 363 16.72 6.28 3.55
CA VAL A 363 17.80 5.59 2.80
C VAL A 363 18.40 4.40 3.55
N ASP A 364 18.70 4.55 4.83
CA ASP A 364 19.32 3.49 5.65
C ASP A 364 18.30 2.54 6.30
N ARG A 365 17.03 2.64 5.91
CA ARG A 365 15.90 1.83 6.41
C ARG A 365 15.27 0.95 5.33
N HIS A 366 15.87 0.88 4.14
CA HIS A 366 15.47 -0.07 3.10
C HIS A 366 15.95 -1.49 3.44
N ALA A 367 15.13 -2.49 3.11
CA ALA A 367 15.44 -3.88 3.40
C ALA A 367 16.47 -4.46 2.41
N LEU A 368 16.41 -4.01 1.16
CA LEU A 368 17.19 -4.48 0.03
C LEU A 368 17.93 -3.30 -0.63
N GLU A 369 19.08 -3.60 -1.25
CA GLU A 369 19.92 -2.56 -1.88
C GLU A 369 19.30 -2.02 -3.17
N ASP A 370 18.66 -2.86 -3.97
CA ASP A 370 17.92 -2.47 -5.17
C ASP A 370 16.79 -1.46 -4.86
N GLN A 371 16.08 -1.64 -3.74
CA GLN A 371 15.06 -0.71 -3.26
C GLN A 371 15.64 0.65 -2.89
N LYS A 372 16.84 0.67 -2.30
CA LYS A 372 17.54 1.88 -1.95
C LYS A 372 18.04 2.60 -3.19
N GLU A 373 18.64 1.87 -4.14
CA GLU A 373 19.08 2.42 -5.42
C GLU A 373 17.90 3.02 -6.19
N ASN A 374 16.79 2.30 -6.31
CA ASN A 374 15.59 2.81 -6.96
C ASN A 374 15.04 4.06 -6.24
N ALA A 375 14.91 4.05 -4.91
CA ALA A 375 14.42 5.20 -4.15
C ALA A 375 15.25 6.46 -4.39
N MET A 376 16.58 6.31 -4.48
CA MET A 376 17.50 7.44 -4.70
C MET A 376 17.51 7.94 -6.15
N ASN A 377 17.29 7.05 -7.11
CA ASN A 377 17.26 7.39 -8.54
C ASN A 377 15.91 7.98 -8.96
N ASP A 378 14.80 7.35 -8.55
CA ASP A 378 13.45 7.72 -8.98
C ASP A 378 12.80 8.76 -8.06
N ARG A 379 13.15 8.76 -6.76
CA ARG A 379 12.58 9.62 -5.70
C ARG A 379 11.05 9.67 -5.70
N ARG A 380 10.43 8.53 -5.98
CA ARG A 380 8.96 8.44 -6.13
C ARG A 380 8.23 8.71 -4.81
N VAL A 381 7.26 9.60 -4.87
CA VAL A 381 6.36 9.95 -3.76
C VAL A 381 4.91 9.81 -4.19
N GLY A 382 4.04 9.40 -3.27
CA GLY A 382 2.61 9.26 -3.50
C GLY A 382 1.83 10.22 -2.60
N LEU A 383 1.72 11.47 -3.05
CA LEU A 383 0.84 12.45 -2.41
C LEU A 383 -0.58 12.22 -2.91
N GLY A 384 -1.51 11.92 -1.99
CA GLY A 384 -2.93 11.72 -2.27
C GLY A 384 -3.83 12.65 -1.49
N ILE A 385 -5.11 12.28 -1.43
CA ILE A 385 -6.15 13.02 -0.70
C ILE A 385 -6.92 12.06 0.22
N LEU A 386 -7.53 12.62 1.26
CA LEU A 386 -8.56 11.96 2.06
C LEU A 386 -9.67 12.96 2.41
N GLY A 387 -10.80 12.49 2.93
CA GLY A 387 -11.90 13.37 3.32
C GLY A 387 -12.66 13.99 2.13
N LEU A 388 -12.61 13.37 0.95
CA LEU A 388 -13.32 13.85 -0.23
C LEU A 388 -14.84 13.91 -0.01
N GLY A 389 -15.42 12.84 0.54
CA GLY A 389 -16.85 12.80 0.86
C GLY A 389 -17.24 13.86 1.89
N ASP A 390 -16.44 14.00 2.95
CA ASP A 390 -16.68 14.98 4.01
C ASP A 390 -16.57 16.42 3.48
N MET A 391 -15.60 16.70 2.62
CA MET A 391 -15.47 17.98 1.92
C MET A 391 -16.75 18.30 1.14
N LEU A 392 -17.24 17.37 0.32
CA LEU A 392 -18.46 17.58 -0.46
C LEU A 392 -19.69 17.81 0.43
N VAL A 393 -19.82 17.04 1.52
CA VAL A 393 -20.88 17.23 2.52
C VAL A 393 -20.82 18.62 3.14
N ARG A 394 -19.64 19.09 3.54
CA ARG A 394 -19.45 20.43 4.11
C ARG A 394 -19.72 21.55 3.11
N MET A 395 -19.48 21.31 1.83
CA MET A 395 -19.82 22.23 0.74
C MET A 395 -21.29 22.17 0.32
N GLY A 396 -22.07 21.21 0.85
CA GLY A 396 -23.46 21.00 0.45
C GLY A 396 -23.64 20.40 -0.94
N ILE A 397 -22.62 19.70 -1.45
CA ILE A 397 -22.59 19.11 -2.80
C ILE A 397 -22.87 17.60 -2.70
N LYS A 398 -23.77 17.11 -3.56
CA LYS A 398 -24.10 15.68 -3.64
C LYS A 398 -23.01 14.93 -4.41
N TYR A 399 -22.53 13.79 -3.89
CA TYR A 399 -21.39 13.06 -4.49
C TYR A 399 -21.64 12.63 -5.95
N ASP A 400 -22.81 12.07 -6.25
CA ASP A 400 -23.22 11.62 -7.59
C ASP A 400 -23.84 12.77 -8.41
N SER A 401 -23.14 13.91 -8.48
CA SER A 401 -23.59 15.08 -9.24
C SER A 401 -22.52 15.66 -10.14
N GLU A 402 -22.96 16.37 -11.17
CA GLU A 402 -22.07 17.11 -12.08
C GLU A 402 -21.28 18.19 -11.33
N ASP A 403 -21.90 18.85 -10.34
CA ASP A 403 -21.23 19.84 -9.48
C ASP A 403 -20.07 19.22 -8.70
N ALA A 404 -20.22 17.97 -8.22
CA ALA A 404 -19.12 17.25 -7.56
C ALA A 404 -17.99 16.94 -8.54
N LEU A 405 -18.30 16.45 -9.75
CA LEU A 405 -17.28 16.17 -10.76
C LEU A 405 -16.47 17.42 -11.11
N GLN A 406 -17.13 18.55 -11.37
CA GLN A 406 -16.46 19.81 -11.71
C GLN A 406 -15.63 20.37 -10.55
N THR A 407 -16.15 20.25 -9.32
CA THR A 407 -15.43 20.68 -8.12
C THR A 407 -14.16 19.85 -7.90
N ILE A 408 -14.28 18.52 -8.02
CA ILE A 408 -13.15 17.60 -7.88
C ILE A 408 -12.11 17.85 -8.95
N ASP A 409 -12.51 18.03 -10.21
CA ASP A 409 -11.59 18.29 -11.32
C ASP A 409 -10.75 19.55 -11.07
N GLN A 410 -11.38 20.65 -10.64
CA GLN A 410 -10.67 21.88 -10.29
C GLN A 410 -9.69 21.69 -9.12
N ILE A 411 -10.13 21.01 -8.05
CA ILE A 411 -9.27 20.74 -6.88
C ILE A 411 -8.08 19.86 -7.26
N MET A 412 -8.32 18.80 -8.04
CA MET A 412 -7.27 17.88 -8.47
C MET A 412 -6.32 18.52 -9.50
N GLN A 413 -6.80 19.42 -10.34
CA GLN A 413 -5.95 20.24 -11.20
C GLN A 413 -5.00 21.11 -10.36
N ILE A 414 -5.52 21.84 -9.37
CA ILE A 414 -4.69 22.66 -8.46
C ILE A 414 -3.68 21.79 -7.73
N PHE A 415 -4.11 20.63 -7.21
CA PHE A 415 -3.25 19.68 -6.50
C PHE A 415 -2.11 19.18 -7.37
N ARG A 416 -2.42 18.73 -8.59
CA ARG A 416 -1.45 18.23 -9.58
C ARG A 416 -0.45 19.33 -9.95
N ASP A 417 -0.95 20.48 -10.40
CA ASP A 417 -0.12 21.57 -10.91
C ASP A 417 0.83 22.08 -9.81
N THR A 418 0.32 22.27 -8.58
CA THR A 418 1.14 22.68 -7.42
C THR A 418 2.22 21.65 -7.07
N THR A 419 1.90 20.36 -7.18
CA THR A 419 2.87 19.28 -6.93
C THR A 419 4.01 19.30 -7.96
N TYR A 420 3.68 19.42 -9.25
CA TYR A 420 4.69 19.53 -10.30
C TYR A 420 5.52 20.81 -10.20
N GLU A 421 4.90 21.96 -9.93
CA GLU A 421 5.60 23.24 -9.71
C GLU A 421 6.54 23.18 -8.50
N THR A 422 6.18 22.43 -7.46
CA THR A 422 7.04 22.25 -6.28
C THR A 422 8.21 21.31 -6.57
N SER A 423 8.03 20.36 -7.50
CA SER A 423 9.01 19.35 -7.87
C SER A 423 9.98 19.80 -8.97
N SER A 424 9.71 20.93 -9.63
CA SER A 424 10.59 21.56 -10.63
C SER A 424 11.69 22.42 -9.99
#